data_AF-A0A7V9AWH7-F1
#
_entry.id   AF-A0A7V9AWH7-F1
#
_cell.length_a   1.000
_cell.length_b   1.000
_cell.length_c   1.000
_cell.angle_alpha   90.00
_cell.angle_beta   90.00
_cell.angle_gamma   90.00
#
_symmetry.space_group_name_H-M   'P 1'
#
loop_
_entity.id
_entity.type
_entity.pdbx_description
1 polymer ?
#
loop_
_entity_poly.entity_id
_entity_poly.type
_entity_poly.pdbx_seq_one_letter_code
_entity_poly.pdbx_strand_id
1 'polypeptide(L)'
;MAGVAVFGLLAWRSVEVEQAEPNEALGRFTEIRNRFTGSDPILRVDAEGRIVRRNPPERETGPPKHLRVLTYRASEQRLVCANIAFWFLTVKGPAVQFSLRGTGLDLNRLGITPSDLKRYGPCLVLDEARADGSRLLVWTE
;
A
#
# COMPACT_ATOMS: atom_id res chain seq x y z
N MET A 1 19.47 -23.11 -6.51
CA MET A 1 19.69 -21.64 -6.63
C MET A 1 18.76 -20.93 -7.64
N ALA A 2 17.91 -21.63 -8.41
CA ALA A 2 16.99 -20.99 -9.35
C ALA A 2 15.84 -20.18 -8.69
N GLY A 3 15.41 -20.57 -7.49
CA GLY A 3 14.30 -19.87 -6.80
C GLY A 3 14.62 -18.41 -6.46
N VAL A 4 15.81 -18.12 -5.92
CA VAL A 4 16.18 -16.78 -5.46
C VAL A 4 16.22 -15.76 -6.61
N ALA A 5 16.69 -16.17 -7.80
CA ALA A 5 16.76 -15.29 -8.97
C ALA A 5 15.38 -14.90 -9.51
N VAL A 6 14.44 -15.85 -9.56
CA VAL A 6 13.05 -15.58 -10.01
C VAL A 6 12.33 -14.66 -9.01
N PHE A 7 12.53 -14.87 -7.70
CA PHE A 7 11.90 -14.03 -6.68
C PHE A 7 12.46 -12.60 -6.67
N GLY A 8 13.77 -12.42 -6.88
CA GLY A 8 14.37 -11.08 -7.02
C GLY A 8 13.82 -10.31 -8.22
N LEU A 9 13.63 -10.97 -9.36
CA LEU A 9 13.03 -10.39 -10.57
C LEU A 9 11.57 -9.97 -10.38
N LEU A 10 10.76 -10.79 -9.70
CA LEU A 10 9.36 -10.46 -9.41
C LEU A 10 9.25 -9.30 -8.41
N ALA A 11 10.12 -9.25 -7.41
CA ALA A 11 10.17 -8.14 -6.46
C ALA A 11 10.61 -6.83 -7.14
N TRP A 12 11.59 -6.87 -8.06
CA TRP A 12 12.00 -5.67 -8.81
C TRP A 12 10.88 -5.20 -9.76
N ARG A 13 10.29 -6.09 -10.56
CA ARG A 13 9.17 -5.73 -11.44
C ARG A 13 7.93 -5.22 -10.71
N SER A 14 7.82 -5.49 -9.42
CA SER A 14 6.70 -5.03 -8.62
C SER A 14 6.81 -3.56 -8.19
N VAL A 15 7.96 -2.90 -8.39
CA VAL A 15 8.16 -1.51 -7.97
C VAL A 15 8.57 -0.64 -9.15
N GLU A 16 7.75 0.36 -9.44
CA GLU A 16 8.01 1.42 -10.40
C GLU A 16 8.35 2.70 -9.64
N VAL A 17 9.32 3.43 -10.19
CA VAL A 17 9.78 4.69 -9.65
C VAL A 17 9.81 5.71 -10.78
N GLU A 18 9.19 6.85 -10.56
CA GLU A 18 9.19 7.96 -11.51
C GLU A 18 9.38 9.29 -10.79
N GLN A 19 9.88 10.29 -11.52
CA GLN A 19 9.81 11.68 -11.08
C GLN A 19 8.44 12.22 -11.43
N ALA A 20 7.82 12.93 -10.49
CA ALA A 20 6.50 13.51 -10.67
C ALA A 20 6.43 14.89 -9.98
N GLU A 21 5.93 15.86 -10.72
CA GLU A 21 5.63 17.17 -10.14
C GLU A 21 4.46 17.05 -9.13
N PRO A 22 4.40 17.93 -8.10
CA PRO A 22 3.39 17.83 -7.05
C PRO A 22 1.95 17.74 -7.55
N ASN A 23 1.61 18.51 -8.59
CA ASN A 23 0.26 18.50 -9.18
C ASN A 23 -0.05 17.20 -9.92
N GLU A 24 0.93 16.61 -10.59
CA GLU A 24 0.78 15.32 -11.26
C GLU A 24 0.57 14.21 -10.23
N ALA A 25 1.41 14.17 -9.20
CA ALA A 25 1.26 13.23 -8.09
C ALA A 25 -0.12 13.37 -7.43
N LEU A 26 -0.56 14.59 -7.13
CA LEU A 26 -1.88 14.85 -6.56
C LEU A 26 -3.00 14.30 -7.46
N GLY A 27 -2.87 14.45 -8.78
CA GLY A 27 -3.80 13.88 -9.77
C GLY A 27 -3.92 12.36 -9.64
N ARG A 28 -2.79 11.64 -9.59
CA ARG A 28 -2.75 10.17 -9.44
C ARG A 28 -3.40 9.71 -8.13
N PHE A 29 -3.09 10.38 -7.02
CA PHE A 29 -3.69 10.06 -5.72
C PHE A 29 -5.21 10.27 -5.74
N THR A 30 -5.66 11.38 -6.33
CA THR A 30 -7.09 11.71 -6.44
C THR A 30 -7.83 10.70 -7.30
N GLU A 31 -7.26 10.32 -8.44
CA GLU A 31 -7.82 9.31 -9.35
C GLU A 31 -8.07 7.99 -8.62
N ILE A 32 -7.06 7.47 -7.91
CA ILE A 32 -7.20 6.20 -7.17
C ILE A 32 -8.19 6.35 -6.02
N ARG A 33 -8.13 7.46 -5.27
CA ARG A 33 -9.03 7.73 -4.14
C ARG A 33 -10.50 7.78 -4.57
N ASN A 34 -10.78 8.33 -5.75
CA ASN A 34 -12.13 8.43 -6.32
C ASN A 34 -12.74 7.04 -6.62
N ARG A 35 -11.92 6.03 -6.93
CA ARG A 35 -12.41 4.64 -7.09
C ARG A 35 -12.96 4.04 -5.79
N PHE A 36 -12.57 4.62 -4.64
CA PHE A 36 -13.00 4.22 -3.31
C PHE A 36 -13.87 5.28 -2.64
N THR A 37 -14.56 6.12 -3.43
CA THR A 37 -15.45 7.16 -2.90
C THR A 37 -16.49 6.55 -1.94
N GLY A 38 -16.67 7.18 -0.77
CA GLY A 38 -17.58 6.70 0.27
C GLY A 38 -17.04 5.52 1.10
N SER A 39 -15.86 4.97 0.78
CA SER A 39 -15.21 3.95 1.60
C SER A 39 -14.17 4.57 2.53
N ASP A 40 -14.28 4.27 3.82
CA ASP A 40 -13.22 4.55 4.78
C ASP A 40 -12.05 3.55 4.61
N PRO A 41 -10.80 3.99 4.81
CA PRO A 41 -9.66 3.08 4.85
C PRO A 41 -9.70 2.19 6.09
N ILE A 42 -9.02 1.04 6.05
CA ILE A 42 -8.83 0.17 7.23
C ILE A 42 -8.12 0.95 8.35
N LEU A 43 -7.09 1.72 7.99
CA LEU A 43 -6.28 2.51 8.89
C LEU A 43 -6.37 3.98 8.53
N ARG A 44 -6.50 4.82 9.55
CA ARG A 44 -6.44 6.27 9.48
C ARG A 44 -5.40 6.77 10.47
N VAL A 45 -4.71 7.84 10.13
CA VAL A 45 -3.94 8.62 11.10
C VAL A 45 -4.86 9.74 11.57
N ASP A 46 -5.12 9.84 12.88
CA ASP A 46 -5.91 10.93 13.45
C ASP A 46 -5.09 12.24 13.54
N ALA A 47 -5.72 13.31 14.00
CA ALA A 47 -5.07 14.62 14.12
C ALA A 47 -3.90 14.61 15.13
N GLU A 48 -3.89 13.65 16.06
CA GLU A 48 -2.83 13.46 17.05
C GLU A 48 -1.72 12.51 16.55
N GLY A 49 -1.80 12.05 15.30
CA GLY A 49 -0.82 11.13 14.71
C GLY A 49 -1.00 9.67 15.11
N ARG A 50 -2.12 9.32 15.76
CA ARG A 50 -2.40 7.94 16.19
C ARG A 50 -3.07 7.17 15.08
N ILE A 51 -2.75 5.88 15.00
CA ILE A 51 -3.36 4.96 14.04
C ILE A 51 -4.71 4.50 14.61
N VAL A 52 -5.80 4.87 13.91
CA VAL A 52 -7.16 4.42 14.17
C VAL A 52 -7.53 3.35 13.16
N ARG A 53 -8.04 2.21 13.64
CA ARG A 53 -8.43 1.07 12.82
C ARG A 53 -9.94 0.95 12.74
N ARG A 54 -10.48 0.81 11.53
CA ARG A 54 -11.89 0.47 11.30
C ARG A 54 -12.16 -0.96 11.78
N ASN A 55 -13.38 -1.22 12.24
CA ASN A 55 -13.82 -2.58 12.54
C ASN A 55 -13.82 -3.46 11.29
N PRO A 56 -13.47 -4.76 11.42
CA PRO A 56 -13.55 -5.69 10.32
C PRO A 56 -15.00 -5.93 9.90
N PRO A 57 -15.26 -6.24 8.62
CA PRO A 57 -16.59 -6.62 8.18
C PRO A 57 -17.07 -7.89 8.90
N GLU A 58 -18.38 -8.01 9.04
CA GLU A 58 -19.03 -9.17 9.66
C GLU A 58 -18.79 -10.47 8.87
N ARG A 59 -18.64 -10.36 7.55
CA ARG A 59 -18.34 -11.47 6.63
C ARG A 59 -17.06 -11.18 5.86
N GLU A 60 -16.26 -12.21 5.64
CA GLU A 60 -15.09 -12.11 4.76
C GLU A 60 -15.53 -11.80 3.33
N THR A 61 -14.88 -10.82 2.71
CA THR A 61 -15.14 -10.43 1.31
C THR A 61 -14.34 -11.28 0.31
N GLY A 62 -13.42 -12.12 0.80
CA GLY A 62 -12.53 -12.96 -0.01
C GLY A 62 -11.16 -12.32 -0.25
N PRO A 63 -10.14 -13.13 -0.62
CA PRO A 63 -8.77 -12.64 -0.76
C PRO A 63 -8.64 -11.68 -1.95
N PRO A 64 -7.99 -10.52 -1.78
CA PRO A 64 -7.62 -9.68 -2.91
C PRO A 64 -6.56 -10.37 -3.77
N LYS A 65 -6.38 -9.90 -5.00
CA LYS A 65 -5.35 -10.37 -5.93
C LYS A 65 -4.02 -9.66 -5.69
N HIS A 66 -4.05 -8.37 -5.36
CA HIS A 66 -2.88 -7.53 -5.17
C HIS A 66 -3.03 -6.59 -3.96
N LEU A 67 -1.89 -6.26 -3.36
CA LEU A 67 -1.69 -5.08 -2.53
C LEU A 67 -0.93 -4.05 -3.37
N ARG A 68 -1.52 -2.87 -3.48
CA ARG A 68 -0.98 -1.76 -4.24
C ARG A 68 -0.58 -0.65 -3.28
N VAL A 69 0.52 0.00 -3.61
CA VAL A 69 1.05 1.13 -2.84
C VAL A 69 1.40 2.23 -3.82
N LEU A 70 0.97 3.46 -3.51
CA LEU A 70 1.41 4.66 -4.17
C LEU A 70 2.01 5.59 -3.12
N THR A 71 3.22 6.06 -3.35
CA THR A 71 3.94 6.92 -2.42
C THR A 71 4.52 8.10 -3.16
N TYR A 72 4.25 9.31 -2.67
CA TYR A 72 4.91 10.52 -3.12
C TYR A 72 5.85 11.03 -2.03
N ARG A 73 7.11 11.29 -2.39
CA ARG A 73 8.11 11.92 -1.53
C ARG A 73 8.33 13.34 -2.02
N ALA A 74 7.80 14.31 -1.28
CA ALA A 74 7.82 15.72 -1.70
C ALA A 74 9.24 16.28 -1.81
N SER A 75 10.14 15.91 -0.89
CA SER A 75 11.53 16.35 -0.89
C SER A 75 12.34 15.87 -2.10
N GLU A 76 11.92 14.76 -2.73
CA GLU A 76 12.60 14.14 -3.87
C GLU A 76 11.85 14.38 -5.19
N GLN A 77 10.63 14.94 -5.15
CA GLN A 77 9.66 14.98 -6.26
C GLN A 77 9.47 13.61 -6.92
N ARG A 78 9.39 12.58 -6.08
CA ARG A 78 9.46 11.18 -6.53
C ARG A 78 8.19 10.44 -6.20
N LEU A 79 7.65 9.75 -7.20
CA LEU A 79 6.54 8.83 -7.07
C LEU A 79 7.06 7.38 -7.11
N VAL A 80 6.57 6.56 -6.18
CA VAL A 80 6.89 5.15 -6.08
C VAL A 80 5.59 4.35 -6.07
N CYS A 81 5.47 3.45 -7.03
CA CYS A 81 4.32 2.57 -7.19
C CYS A 81 4.77 1.15 -6.88
N ALA A 82 4.12 0.45 -5.96
CA ALA A 82 4.34 -0.98 -5.75
C ALA A 82 3.07 -1.79 -6.06
N ASN A 83 3.24 -2.93 -6.69
CA ASN A 83 2.20 -3.89 -7.02
C ASN A 83 2.59 -5.30 -6.57
N ILE A 84 2.16 -5.66 -5.36
CA ILE A 84 2.51 -6.94 -4.73
C ILE A 84 1.35 -7.90 -4.89
N ALA A 85 1.57 -9.04 -5.54
CA ALA A 85 0.57 -10.10 -5.59
C ALA A 85 0.25 -10.62 -4.17
N PHE A 86 -1.04 -10.80 -3.86
CA PHE A 86 -1.48 -11.18 -2.51
C PHE A 86 -0.92 -12.53 -2.05
N TRP A 87 -0.80 -13.49 -2.96
CA TRP A 87 -0.17 -14.78 -2.66
C TRP A 87 1.29 -14.63 -2.18
N PHE A 88 1.99 -13.61 -2.66
CA PHE A 88 3.35 -13.31 -2.23
C PHE A 88 3.37 -12.82 -0.78
N LEU A 89 2.37 -12.03 -0.37
CA LEU A 89 2.17 -11.63 1.02
C LEU A 89 1.99 -12.84 1.94
N THR A 90 1.18 -13.81 1.51
CA THR A 90 0.86 -14.99 2.32
C THR A 90 2.02 -15.99 2.42
N VAL A 91 2.81 -16.16 1.35
CA VAL A 91 3.86 -17.19 1.29
C VAL A 91 5.20 -16.67 1.79
N LYS A 92 5.50 -15.39 1.56
CA LYS A 92 6.85 -14.83 1.74
C LYS A 92 6.96 -13.83 2.88
N GLY A 93 5.88 -13.55 3.62
CA GLY A 93 5.84 -12.82 4.89
C GLY A 93 6.97 -11.79 5.06
N PRO A 94 8.06 -12.11 5.79
CA PRO A 94 9.18 -11.17 6.01
C PRO A 94 9.85 -10.63 4.74
N ALA A 95 9.93 -11.42 3.66
CA ALA A 95 10.62 -11.03 2.43
C ALA A 95 9.86 -9.98 1.61
N VAL A 96 8.54 -9.84 1.82
CA VAL A 96 7.72 -8.77 1.23
C VAL A 96 8.25 -7.40 1.64
N GLN A 97 8.80 -7.29 2.84
CA GLN A 97 9.35 -6.03 3.35
C GLN A 97 10.46 -5.49 2.44
N PHE A 98 11.19 -6.36 1.73
CA PHE A 98 12.19 -5.89 0.75
C PHE A 98 11.54 -5.17 -0.43
N SER A 99 10.40 -5.65 -0.93
CA SER A 99 9.65 -4.98 -2.00
C SER A 99 8.98 -3.68 -1.54
N LEU A 100 8.65 -3.56 -0.26
CA LEU A 100 7.98 -2.37 0.30
C LEU A 100 8.95 -1.30 0.83
N ARG A 101 10.24 -1.61 1.03
CA ARG A 101 11.23 -0.65 1.56
C ARG A 101 11.28 0.67 0.79
N GLY A 102 11.06 0.64 -0.53
CA GLY A 102 11.05 1.84 -1.38
C GLY A 102 9.84 2.75 -1.18
N THR A 103 8.71 2.20 -0.71
CA THR A 103 7.43 2.93 -0.57
C THR A 103 7.25 3.57 0.80
N GLY A 104 8.08 3.21 1.79
CA GLY A 104 7.89 3.65 3.17
C GLY A 104 6.68 3.02 3.87
N LEU A 105 6.05 2.01 3.26
CA LEU A 105 5.03 1.17 3.91
C LEU A 105 5.72 0.09 4.77
N ASP A 106 5.32 0.00 6.03
CA ASP A 106 5.68 -1.08 6.94
C ASP A 106 4.41 -1.71 7.53
N LEU A 107 3.94 -2.80 6.92
CA LEU A 107 2.74 -3.51 7.36
C LEU A 107 2.83 -4.02 8.82
N ASN A 108 4.04 -4.35 9.30
CA ASN A 108 4.22 -4.86 10.65
C ASN A 108 4.03 -3.74 11.67
N ARG A 109 4.58 -2.54 11.41
CA ARG A 109 4.34 -1.35 12.24
C ARG A 109 2.88 -0.94 12.27
N LEU A 110 2.17 -1.15 11.16
CA LEU A 110 0.73 -0.86 11.06
C LEU A 110 -0.15 -1.96 11.66
N GLY A 111 0.43 -3.10 12.10
CA GLY A 111 -0.32 -4.23 12.63
C GLY A 111 -1.28 -4.86 11.62
N ILE A 112 -0.99 -4.76 10.31
CA ILE A 112 -1.82 -5.32 9.24
C ILE A 112 -1.22 -6.66 8.78
N THR A 113 -2.01 -7.72 8.92
CA THR A 113 -1.62 -9.06 8.48
C THR A 113 -2.27 -9.42 7.15
N PRO A 114 -1.73 -10.40 6.40
CA PRO A 114 -2.41 -10.94 5.23
C PRO A 114 -3.82 -11.46 5.54
N SER A 115 -4.03 -12.06 6.72
CA SER A 115 -5.34 -12.53 7.17
C SER A 115 -6.34 -11.39 7.34
N ASP A 116 -5.90 -10.23 7.85
CA ASP A 116 -6.72 -9.03 7.90
C ASP A 116 -7.12 -8.59 6.50
N LEU A 117 -6.15 -8.44 5.60
CA LEU A 117 -6.39 -8.03 4.22
C LEU A 117 -7.34 -8.99 3.48
N LYS A 118 -7.25 -10.29 3.73
CA LYS A 118 -8.21 -11.28 3.21
C LYS A 118 -9.61 -11.06 3.77
N ARG A 119 -9.73 -10.76 5.07
CA ARG A 119 -11.01 -10.52 5.72
C ARG A 119 -11.70 -9.26 5.18
N TYR A 120 -10.93 -8.19 4.95
CA TYR A 120 -11.45 -6.96 4.34
C TYR A 120 -11.69 -7.08 2.83
N GLY A 121 -10.91 -7.91 2.13
CA GLY A 121 -10.95 -8.04 0.67
C GLY A 121 -10.48 -6.77 -0.05
N PRO A 122 -10.95 -6.52 -1.30
CA PRO A 122 -10.63 -5.31 -2.05
C PRO A 122 -11.14 -4.04 -1.36
N CYS A 123 -10.23 -3.21 -0.86
CA CYS A 123 -10.59 -1.97 -0.17
C CYS A 123 -9.40 -1.00 -0.05
N LEU A 124 -9.69 0.21 0.42
CA LEU A 124 -8.66 1.14 0.84
C LEU A 124 -8.08 0.71 2.19
N VAL A 125 -6.75 0.57 2.27
CA VAL A 125 -6.04 0.12 3.48
C VAL A 125 -5.56 1.32 4.28
N LEU A 126 -4.91 2.27 3.64
CA LEU A 126 -4.36 3.48 4.25
C LEU A 126 -4.41 4.64 3.26
N ASP A 127 -4.75 5.83 3.74
CA ASP A 127 -4.62 7.10 3.02
C ASP A 127 -4.00 8.11 3.99
N GLU A 128 -2.72 8.39 3.81
CA GLU A 128 -1.92 9.25 4.67
C GLU A 128 -1.43 10.47 3.88
N ALA A 129 -1.69 11.65 4.41
CA ALA A 129 -1.10 12.90 3.98
C ALA A 129 -0.25 13.46 5.13
N ARG A 130 1.02 13.78 4.84
CA ARG A 130 1.97 14.27 5.84
C ARG A 130 2.18 15.77 5.70
N ALA A 131 2.61 16.41 6.79
CA ALA A 131 2.82 17.85 6.85
C ALA A 131 3.93 18.36 5.91
N ASP A 132 4.87 17.49 5.52
CA ASP A 132 5.93 17.78 4.56
C ASP A 132 5.48 17.72 3.09
N GLY A 133 4.19 17.43 2.84
CA GLY A 133 3.63 17.24 1.50
C GLY A 133 3.81 15.83 0.95
N SER A 134 4.49 14.93 1.67
CA SER A 134 4.59 13.53 1.29
C SER A 134 3.24 12.83 1.47
N ARG A 135 2.96 11.82 0.64
CA ARG A 135 1.71 11.05 0.69
C ARG A 135 1.93 9.57 0.54
N LEU A 136 1.07 8.78 1.16
CA LEU A 136 1.05 7.33 1.05
C LEU A 136 -0.40 6.84 0.91
N LEU A 137 -0.67 6.11 -0.16
CA LEU A 137 -1.95 5.48 -0.44
C LEU A 137 -1.73 3.98 -0.60
N VAL A 138 -2.52 3.18 0.10
CA VAL A 138 -2.41 1.72 0.09
C VAL A 138 -3.79 1.14 -0.11
N TRP A 139 -3.95 0.21 -1.04
CA TRP A 139 -5.22 -0.46 -1.29
C TRP A 139 -5.03 -1.91 -1.73
N THR A 140 -6.10 -2.67 -1.66
CA THR A 140 -6.19 -4.04 -2.16
C THR A 140 -7.19 -4.13 -3.31
N GLU A 141 -6.89 -4.97 -4.30
CA GLU A 141 -7.73 -5.26 -5.48
C GLU A 141 -7.67 -6.72 -5.88
#